data_AF-A0A9Q4DWB9-F1
#
_entry.id   AF-A0A9Q4DWB9-F1
#
_cell.length_a   1.000
_cell.length_b   1.000
_cell.length_c   1.000
_cell.angle_alpha   90.00
_cell.angle_beta   90.00
_cell.angle_gamma   90.00
#
_symmetry.space_group_name_H-M   'P 1'
#
loop_
_entity.id
_entity.type
_entity.pdbx_description
1 polymer ?
#
loop_
_entity_poly.entity_id
_entity_poly.type
_entity_poly.pdbx_seq_one_letter_code
_entity_poly.pdbx_strand_id
1 'polypeptide(L)'
;MAIRFGDLYEEMLTLEEAIERMKVDIQNADCDSDTKCILQNELEMLEQKYYELSLTEFDFEKLNFVSIVESIERCLHCIEFAGNFSDLAPAPIAVASTCGNKKVQLSLGDIERVIVHEFSSKATSYDFVKSAMPYTIKTKDKEKYVVTWDSYRKGVSIKGFNTNPGGTVTNYGNISKVEAVLNEPAQKKYKKEKVMACKVLLASRTPMTSSAPLTRAVDGKTTTYPKVAKTTKSEVEMIFQIFV
;
A
#
# COMPACT_ATOMS: atom_id res chain seq x y z
N MET A 1 20.64 2.09 -20.33
CA MET A 1 20.59 0.99 -19.36
C MET A 1 19.85 1.55 -18.15
N ALA A 2 18.66 1.04 -17.81
CA ALA A 2 17.87 1.61 -16.72
C ALA A 2 18.40 1.05 -15.39
N ILE A 3 19.13 1.88 -14.63
CA ILE A 3 19.62 1.54 -13.29
C ILE A 3 18.39 1.46 -12.39
N ARG A 4 18.19 0.31 -11.71
CA ARG A 4 17.03 0.13 -10.83
C ARG A 4 17.33 0.80 -9.49
N PHE A 5 16.32 1.40 -8.88
CA PHE A 5 16.44 2.06 -7.59
C PHE A 5 16.98 1.13 -6.49
N GLY A 6 16.59 -0.15 -6.52
CA GLY A 6 17.11 -1.15 -5.58
C GLY A 6 18.62 -1.36 -5.72
N ASP A 7 19.14 -1.41 -6.93
CA ASP A 7 20.58 -1.59 -7.18
C ASP A 7 21.37 -0.38 -6.67
N LEU A 8 20.84 0.84 -6.90
CA LEU A 8 21.41 2.11 -6.39
C LEU A 8 21.35 2.22 -4.86
N TYR A 9 20.26 1.76 -4.24
CA TYR A 9 20.09 1.80 -2.78
C TYR A 9 21.02 0.82 -2.07
N GLU A 10 21.15 -0.41 -2.59
CA GLU A 10 22.11 -1.40 -2.10
C GLU A 10 23.56 -0.93 -2.30
N GLU A 11 23.86 -0.24 -3.41
CA GLU A 11 25.17 0.38 -3.63
C GLU A 11 25.45 1.51 -2.63
N MET A 12 24.46 2.35 -2.29
CA MET A 12 24.62 3.40 -1.27
C MET A 12 24.85 2.81 0.12
N LEU A 13 24.09 1.78 0.52
CA LEU A 13 24.28 1.08 1.79
C LEU A 13 25.65 0.39 1.86
N THR A 14 26.06 -0.27 0.77
CA THR A 14 27.37 -0.93 0.69
C THR A 14 28.52 0.08 0.78
N LEU A 15 28.37 1.26 0.16
CA LEU A 15 29.34 2.35 0.25
C LEU A 15 29.41 2.93 1.66
N GLU A 16 28.28 3.14 2.34
CA GLU A 16 28.23 3.61 3.72
C GLU A 16 28.93 2.63 4.67
N GLU A 17 28.63 1.33 4.55
CA GLU A 17 29.31 0.30 5.33
C GLU A 17 30.82 0.21 5.04
N ALA A 18 31.24 0.42 3.80
CA ALA A 18 32.65 0.42 3.43
C ALA A 18 33.40 1.64 3.98
N ILE A 19 32.76 2.83 3.99
CA ILE A 19 33.30 4.06 4.58
C ILE A 19 33.52 3.86 6.09
N GLU A 20 32.52 3.32 6.80
CA GLU A 20 32.63 3.11 8.24
C GLU A 20 33.69 2.06 8.60
N ARG A 21 33.79 0.96 7.84
CA ARG A 21 34.86 -0.02 8.02
C ARG A 21 36.24 0.59 7.78
N MET A 22 36.40 1.38 6.72
CA MET A 22 37.69 1.99 6.39
C MET A 22 38.12 3.05 7.41
N LYS A 23 37.17 3.80 8.01
CA LYS A 23 37.45 4.69 9.15
C LYS A 23 38.01 3.94 10.35
N VAL A 24 37.39 2.80 10.69
CA VAL A 24 37.82 1.93 11.79
C VAL A 24 39.19 1.31 11.48
N ASP A 25 39.41 0.86 10.25
CA ASP A 25 40.70 0.29 9.83
C ASP A 25 41.82 1.32 9.83
N ILE A 26 41.58 2.57 9.41
CA ILE A 26 42.56 3.66 9.50
C ILE A 26 42.90 4.00 10.95
N GLN A 27 41.89 4.02 11.85
CA GLN A 27 42.11 4.29 13.27
C GLN A 27 42.91 3.18 13.95
N ASN A 28 42.68 1.93 13.55
CA ASN A 28 43.33 0.75 14.13
C ASN A 28 44.62 0.33 13.41
N ALA A 29 44.92 0.90 12.25
CA ALA A 29 46.13 0.59 11.49
C ALA A 29 47.38 1.11 12.19
N ASP A 30 48.32 0.20 12.47
CA ASP A 30 49.65 0.46 13.02
C ASP A 30 50.68 0.76 11.89
N CYS A 31 50.23 1.42 10.84
CA CYS A 31 51.02 1.73 9.64
C CYS A 31 51.67 3.11 9.73
N ASP A 32 52.77 3.31 8.99
CA ASP A 32 53.49 4.59 8.88
C ASP A 32 52.59 5.74 8.37
N SER A 33 53.06 6.99 8.57
CA SER A 33 52.30 8.21 8.22
C SER A 33 51.87 8.25 6.76
N ASP A 34 52.67 7.64 5.88
CA ASP A 34 52.49 7.72 4.43
C ASP A 34 51.38 6.76 3.98
N THR A 35 51.33 5.55 4.54
CA THR A 35 50.23 4.61 4.27
C THR A 35 48.90 5.11 4.86
N LYS A 36 48.94 5.73 6.06
CA LYS A 36 47.76 6.39 6.63
C LYS A 36 47.28 7.56 5.77
N CYS A 37 48.20 8.35 5.23
CA CYS A 37 47.86 9.47 4.33
C CYS A 37 47.20 8.98 3.03
N ILE A 38 47.68 7.87 2.45
CA ILE A 38 47.07 7.27 1.25
C ILE A 38 45.65 6.78 1.56
N LEU A 39 45.46 6.06 2.66
CA LEU A 39 44.13 5.56 3.06
C LEU A 39 43.15 6.70 3.41
N GLN A 40 43.65 7.79 3.99
CA GLN A 40 42.85 8.99 4.24
C GLN A 40 42.43 9.68 2.93
N ASN A 41 43.31 9.78 1.95
CA ASN A 41 42.97 10.34 0.63
C ASN A 41 41.93 9.47 -0.10
N GLU A 42 42.05 8.15 -0.02
CA GLU A 42 41.05 7.22 -0.59
C GLU A 42 39.70 7.31 0.14
N LEU A 43 39.71 7.51 1.47
CA LEU A 43 38.51 7.79 2.25
C LEU A 43 37.83 9.09 1.81
N GLU A 44 38.60 10.18 1.64
CA GLU A 44 38.06 11.46 1.16
C GLU A 44 37.44 11.32 -0.24
N MET A 45 38.08 10.57 -1.15
CA MET A 45 37.49 10.31 -2.47
C MET A 45 36.20 9.47 -2.40
N LEU A 46 36.13 8.51 -1.47
CA LEU A 46 34.94 7.69 -1.24
C LEU A 46 33.80 8.52 -0.63
N GLU A 47 34.09 9.39 0.33
CA GLU A 47 33.13 10.34 0.90
C GLU A 47 32.67 11.37 -0.14
N GLN A 48 33.56 11.85 -1.01
CA GLN A 48 33.20 12.74 -2.11
C GLN A 48 32.29 12.04 -3.13
N LYS A 49 32.57 10.79 -3.50
CA LYS A 49 31.70 10.00 -4.38
C LYS A 49 30.34 9.73 -3.74
N TYR A 50 30.29 9.42 -2.45
CA TYR A 50 29.05 9.27 -1.70
C TYR A 50 28.25 10.58 -1.67
N TYR A 51 28.93 11.72 -1.47
CA TYR A 51 28.32 13.03 -1.53
C TYR A 51 27.77 13.37 -2.92
N GLU A 52 28.52 13.10 -3.99
CA GLU A 52 28.06 13.28 -5.38
C GLU A 52 26.88 12.37 -5.74
N LEU A 53 26.87 11.13 -5.24
CA LEU A 53 25.71 10.22 -5.31
C LEU A 53 24.51 10.78 -4.54
N SER A 54 24.72 11.36 -3.36
CA SER A 54 23.67 12.00 -2.56
C SER A 54 23.13 13.30 -3.16
N LEU A 55 23.98 14.00 -3.94
CA LEU A 55 23.65 15.22 -4.68
C LEU A 55 23.05 14.94 -6.06
N THR A 56 23.07 13.68 -6.50
CA THR A 56 22.40 13.30 -7.73
C THR A 56 20.93 13.62 -7.54
N GLU A 57 20.46 14.69 -8.21
CA GLU A 57 19.06 15.10 -8.21
C GLU A 57 18.26 13.95 -8.78
N PHE A 58 17.73 13.11 -7.89
CA PHE A 58 16.69 12.19 -8.23
C PHE A 58 15.53 13.04 -8.71
N ASP A 59 15.30 13.02 -10.01
CA ASP A 59 14.10 13.55 -10.63
C ASP A 59 12.93 12.71 -10.11
N PHE A 60 12.44 13.07 -8.92
CA PHE A 60 11.29 12.46 -8.24
C PHE A 60 9.99 12.66 -9.04
N GLU A 61 10.01 13.45 -10.13
CA GLU A 61 8.91 13.50 -11.09
C GLU A 61 8.95 12.32 -12.09
N LYS A 62 10.13 11.70 -12.32
CA LYS A 62 10.28 10.49 -13.16
C LYS A 62 10.38 9.20 -12.37
N LEU A 63 10.86 9.25 -11.13
CA LEU A 63 10.67 8.16 -10.18
C LEU A 63 9.26 8.30 -9.63
N ASN A 64 8.32 7.58 -10.27
CA ASN A 64 6.95 7.49 -9.82
C ASN A 64 6.94 7.00 -8.36
N PHE A 65 6.97 7.92 -7.41
CA PHE A 65 7.02 7.69 -5.97
C PHE A 65 5.86 6.78 -5.55
N VAL A 66 4.75 6.85 -6.28
CA VAL A 66 3.61 5.93 -6.16
C VAL A 66 4.03 4.49 -6.48
N SER A 67 4.80 4.23 -7.53
CA SER A 67 5.27 2.89 -7.88
C SER A 67 6.34 2.33 -6.94
N ILE A 68 7.17 3.17 -6.32
CA ILE A 68 8.17 2.74 -5.32
C ILE A 68 7.50 2.49 -3.97
N VAL A 69 6.58 3.35 -3.53
CA VAL A 69 5.75 3.09 -2.34
C VAL A 69 4.87 1.86 -2.58
N GLU A 70 4.24 1.70 -3.75
CA GLU A 70 3.50 0.47 -4.11
C GLU A 70 4.43 -0.76 -4.18
N SER A 71 5.72 -0.61 -4.50
CA SER A 71 6.69 -1.72 -4.52
C SER A 71 7.25 -2.06 -3.14
N ILE A 72 7.44 -1.07 -2.26
CA ILE A 72 7.81 -1.24 -0.86
C ILE A 72 6.63 -1.81 -0.08
N GLU A 73 5.41 -1.32 -0.32
CA GLU A 73 4.17 -1.95 0.16
C GLU A 73 4.09 -3.39 -0.35
N ARG A 74 4.28 -3.67 -1.65
CA ARG A 74 4.35 -5.04 -2.19
C ARG A 74 5.39 -5.92 -1.52
N CYS A 75 6.60 -5.43 -1.25
CA CYS A 75 7.65 -6.16 -0.55
C CYS A 75 7.28 -6.45 0.92
N LEU A 76 6.66 -5.48 1.60
CA LEU A 76 6.18 -5.63 2.98
C LEU A 76 4.91 -6.49 3.08
N HIS A 77 4.15 -6.64 1.99
CA HIS A 77 3.03 -7.59 1.88
C HIS A 77 3.48 -9.05 1.70
N CYS A 78 4.77 -9.32 1.48
CA CYS A 78 5.32 -10.67 1.38
C CYS A 78 5.70 -11.30 2.73
N ILE A 79 5.63 -10.54 3.83
CA ILE A 79 5.95 -11.04 5.18
C ILE A 79 4.69 -10.94 6.04
N GLU A 80 4.10 -12.08 6.40
CA GLU A 80 3.10 -12.14 7.48
C GLU A 80 3.84 -11.86 8.81
N PHE A 81 3.88 -10.60 9.24
CA PHE A 81 4.36 -10.29 10.58
C PHE A 81 3.36 -10.81 11.61
N ALA A 82 3.79 -11.74 12.47
CA ALA A 82 3.03 -12.18 13.63
C ALA A 82 2.99 -11.04 14.67
N GLY A 83 1.98 -10.17 14.60
CA GLY A 83 1.79 -9.05 15.53
C GLY A 83 0.60 -8.16 15.16
N ASN A 84 0.09 -7.38 16.12
CA ASN A 84 -0.94 -6.37 15.85
C ASN A 84 -0.26 -5.02 15.62
N PHE A 85 -0.01 -4.65 14.37
CA PHE A 85 0.65 -3.38 14.00
C PHE A 85 -0.32 -2.27 13.63
N SER A 86 -1.60 -2.41 14.03
CA SER A 86 -2.63 -1.39 13.80
C SER A 86 -2.23 -0.01 14.34
N ASP A 87 -1.40 0.01 15.39
CA ASP A 87 -1.01 1.21 16.11
C ASP A 87 0.10 1.99 15.39
N LEU A 88 0.79 1.36 14.43
CA LEU A 88 1.78 2.01 13.57
C LEU A 88 1.15 2.68 12.35
N ALA A 89 -0.06 2.26 11.96
CA ALA A 89 -0.74 2.83 10.82
C ALA A 89 -1.31 4.22 11.18
N PRO A 90 -1.18 5.24 10.31
CA PRO A 90 -1.84 6.51 10.51
C PRO A 90 -3.33 6.32 10.76
N ALA A 91 -3.88 7.12 11.69
CA ALA A 91 -5.30 7.07 12.00
C ALA A 91 -6.14 7.28 10.73
N PRO A 92 -7.22 6.50 10.53
CA PRO A 92 -8.08 6.68 9.37
C PRO A 92 -8.77 8.04 9.44
N ILE A 93 -9.02 8.64 8.27
CA ILE A 93 -9.73 9.91 8.13
C ILE A 93 -11.20 9.76 8.49
N ALA A 94 -11.79 8.63 8.14
CA ALA A 94 -13.17 8.30 8.48
C ALA A 94 -13.34 6.79 8.61
N VAL A 95 -14.34 6.38 9.38
CA VAL A 95 -14.68 4.97 9.61
C VAL A 95 -16.19 4.80 9.47
N ALA A 96 -16.61 3.74 8.77
CA ALA A 96 -17.99 3.28 8.77
C ALA A 96 -18.06 1.80 9.13
N SER A 97 -19.07 1.40 9.89
CA SER A 97 -19.24 0.02 10.35
C SER A 97 -20.72 -0.38 10.43
N THR A 98 -21.01 -1.59 9.97
CA THR A 98 -22.30 -2.28 10.01
C THR A 98 -22.15 -3.69 10.60
N CYS A 99 -21.03 -3.96 11.31
CA CYS A 99 -20.70 -5.30 11.81
C CYS A 99 -21.68 -5.86 12.85
N GLY A 100 -22.53 -5.04 13.47
CA GLY A 100 -23.49 -5.48 14.49
C GLY A 100 -22.79 -6.21 15.62
N ASN A 101 -23.16 -7.48 15.85
CA ASN A 101 -22.60 -8.33 16.91
C ASN A 101 -21.32 -9.08 16.52
N LYS A 102 -20.82 -8.94 15.28
CA LYS A 102 -19.59 -9.61 14.83
C LYS A 102 -18.39 -8.97 15.50
N LYS A 103 -17.58 -9.78 16.19
CA LYS A 103 -16.45 -9.30 17.00
C LYS A 103 -15.10 -9.83 16.52
N VAL A 104 -15.08 -10.93 15.79
CA VAL A 104 -13.83 -11.56 15.36
C VAL A 104 -13.47 -11.05 13.99
N GLN A 105 -12.37 -10.29 13.89
CA GLN A 105 -11.81 -9.91 12.61
C GLN A 105 -11.19 -11.14 11.95
N LEU A 106 -11.53 -11.40 10.68
CA LEU A 106 -10.92 -12.47 9.92
C LEU A 106 -9.43 -12.21 9.72
N SER A 107 -8.62 -13.26 9.89
CA SER A 107 -7.23 -13.21 9.48
C SER A 107 -7.15 -13.13 7.95
N LEU A 108 -6.17 -12.40 7.42
CA LEU A 108 -5.89 -12.45 5.98
C LEU A 108 -5.55 -13.88 5.53
N GLY A 109 -4.93 -14.67 6.41
CA GLY A 109 -4.65 -16.10 6.23
C GLY A 109 -5.89 -16.95 5.94
N ASP A 110 -7.07 -16.54 6.42
CA ASP A 110 -8.33 -17.28 6.28
C ASP A 110 -9.02 -17.03 4.93
N ILE A 111 -8.52 -16.09 4.12
CA ILE A 111 -9.15 -15.64 2.87
C ILE A 111 -8.45 -16.28 1.67
N GLU A 112 -9.23 -16.88 0.76
CA GLU A 112 -8.74 -17.46 -0.49
C GLU A 112 -8.82 -16.47 -1.66
N ARG A 113 -9.95 -15.80 -1.79
CA ARG A 113 -10.22 -14.81 -2.85
C ARG A 113 -11.14 -13.69 -2.34
N VAL A 114 -11.07 -12.54 -3.01
CA VAL A 114 -11.88 -11.36 -2.70
C VAL A 114 -12.67 -10.97 -3.93
N ILE A 115 -13.96 -10.69 -3.72
CA ILE A 115 -14.86 -10.20 -4.75
C ILE A 115 -15.20 -8.75 -4.40
N VAL A 116 -14.81 -7.84 -5.28
CA VAL A 116 -15.10 -6.41 -5.17
C VAL A 116 -16.25 -6.07 -6.12
N HIS A 117 -17.29 -5.45 -5.59
CA HIS A 117 -18.45 -4.98 -6.35
C HIS A 117 -18.39 -3.47 -6.52
N GLU A 118 -18.52 -3.02 -7.76
CA GLU A 118 -18.59 -1.62 -8.15
C GLU A 118 -19.99 -1.33 -8.70
N PHE A 119 -20.55 -0.15 -8.39
CA PHE A 119 -21.83 0.28 -8.95
C PHE A 119 -21.77 1.74 -9.41
N SER A 120 -22.08 1.95 -10.70
CA SER A 120 -22.24 3.28 -11.29
C SER A 120 -23.64 3.43 -11.90
N SER A 121 -24.01 2.49 -12.77
CA SER A 121 -25.36 2.31 -13.32
C SER A 121 -25.85 0.86 -13.25
N LYS A 122 -24.92 -0.10 -13.31
CA LYS A 122 -25.13 -1.53 -13.13
C LYS A 122 -24.00 -2.11 -12.29
N ALA A 123 -24.33 -3.03 -11.39
CA ALA A 123 -23.34 -3.72 -10.57
C ALA A 123 -22.36 -4.51 -11.46
N THR A 124 -21.08 -4.36 -11.17
CA THR A 124 -19.98 -5.10 -11.81
C THR A 124 -19.12 -5.70 -10.72
N SER A 125 -18.73 -6.96 -10.86
CA SER A 125 -17.95 -7.69 -9.86
C SER A 125 -16.60 -8.06 -10.43
N TYR A 126 -15.56 -7.92 -9.63
CA TYR A 126 -14.18 -8.31 -9.94
C TYR A 126 -13.73 -9.33 -8.88
N ASP A 127 -13.21 -10.46 -9.34
CA ASP A 127 -12.74 -11.56 -8.47
C ASP A 127 -11.21 -11.60 -8.49
N PHE A 128 -10.61 -11.62 -7.30
CA PHE A 128 -9.18 -11.53 -7.09
C PHE A 128 -8.70 -12.64 -6.17
N VAL A 129 -7.80 -13.47 -6.66
CA VAL A 129 -7.21 -14.55 -5.86
C VAL A 129 -6.13 -13.96 -4.94
N LYS A 130 -6.12 -14.36 -3.66
CA LYS A 130 -5.19 -13.83 -2.66
C LYS A 130 -3.72 -13.95 -3.10
N SER A 131 -3.34 -15.08 -3.70
CA SER A 131 -1.96 -15.41 -4.07
C SER A 131 -1.37 -14.56 -5.20
N ALA A 132 -2.20 -13.84 -5.95
CA ALA A 132 -1.77 -13.00 -7.07
C ALA A 132 -1.99 -11.50 -6.81
N MET A 133 -2.31 -11.14 -5.57
CA MET A 133 -2.32 -9.74 -5.14
C MET A 133 -0.89 -9.15 -5.16
N PRO A 134 -0.75 -7.87 -5.50
CA PRO A 134 -1.82 -6.92 -5.79
C PRO A 134 -2.27 -6.92 -7.26
N TYR A 135 -3.52 -6.52 -7.47
CA TYR A 135 -4.09 -6.34 -8.80
C TYR A 135 -4.20 -4.87 -9.18
N THR A 136 -4.05 -4.58 -10.47
CA THR A 136 -4.43 -3.29 -11.05
C THR A 136 -5.52 -3.53 -12.09
N ILE A 137 -6.67 -2.87 -11.92
CA ILE A 137 -7.78 -2.95 -12.86
C ILE A 137 -8.17 -1.56 -13.36
N LYS A 138 -8.78 -1.53 -14.54
CA LYS A 138 -9.47 -0.36 -15.05
C LYS A 138 -10.98 -0.58 -14.93
N THR A 139 -11.66 0.29 -14.21
CA THR A 139 -13.11 0.19 -13.99
C THR A 139 -13.90 0.63 -15.21
N LYS A 140 -15.22 0.39 -15.19
CA LYS A 140 -16.13 0.85 -16.27
C LYS A 140 -16.12 2.37 -16.42
N ASP A 141 -16.00 3.08 -15.31
CA ASP A 141 -15.90 4.55 -15.30
C ASP A 141 -14.48 5.06 -15.63
N LYS A 142 -13.64 4.17 -16.20
CA LYS A 142 -12.25 4.40 -16.65
C LYS A 142 -11.28 4.72 -15.52
N GLU A 143 -11.62 4.41 -14.29
CA GLU A 143 -10.77 4.63 -13.12
C GLU A 143 -9.73 3.53 -13.02
N LYS A 144 -8.56 3.84 -12.50
CA LYS A 144 -7.55 2.82 -12.19
C LYS A 144 -7.70 2.45 -10.72
N TYR A 145 -8.04 1.20 -10.41
CA TYR A 145 -8.00 0.69 -9.04
C TYR A 145 -6.80 -0.22 -8.85
N VAL A 146 -6.10 -0.04 -7.73
CA VAL A 146 -5.11 -0.97 -7.21
C VAL A 146 -5.73 -1.66 -6.00
N VAL A 147 -5.84 -2.98 -6.06
CA VAL A 147 -6.40 -3.81 -4.99
C VAL A 147 -5.23 -4.58 -4.36
N THR A 148 -5.05 -4.42 -3.06
CA THR A 148 -3.99 -5.06 -2.28
C THR A 148 -4.51 -5.47 -0.90
N TRP A 149 -3.68 -6.15 -0.12
CA TRP A 149 -3.91 -6.36 1.30
C TRP A 149 -3.36 -5.19 2.09
N ASP A 150 -3.96 -4.82 3.21
CA ASP A 150 -3.32 -3.97 4.22
C ASP A 150 -3.06 -4.85 5.44
N SER A 151 -1.80 -5.23 5.62
CA SER A 151 -1.36 -6.09 6.74
C SER A 151 -1.46 -5.37 8.09
N TYR A 152 -1.22 -4.05 8.12
CA TYR A 152 -1.28 -3.24 9.34
C TYR A 152 -2.72 -3.14 9.87
N ARG A 153 -3.66 -2.90 8.96
CA ARG A 153 -5.08 -2.75 9.27
C ARG A 153 -5.88 -4.04 9.06
N LYS A 154 -5.23 -5.15 8.70
CA LYS A 154 -5.82 -6.49 8.50
C LYS A 154 -7.06 -6.46 7.62
N GLY A 155 -6.95 -5.85 6.44
CA GLY A 155 -8.08 -5.66 5.52
C GLY A 155 -7.68 -5.70 4.05
N VAL A 156 -8.67 -5.55 3.17
CA VAL A 156 -8.45 -5.35 1.72
C VAL A 156 -8.32 -3.86 1.48
N SER A 157 -7.17 -3.37 1.00
CA SER A 157 -7.01 -1.99 0.55
C SER A 157 -7.39 -1.88 -0.92
N ILE A 158 -8.22 -0.90 -1.24
CA ILE A 158 -8.60 -0.56 -2.61
C ILE A 158 -8.31 0.92 -2.82
N LYS A 159 -7.30 1.18 -3.64
CA LYS A 159 -6.81 2.51 -3.98
C LYS A 159 -7.26 2.89 -5.38
N GLY A 160 -8.18 3.83 -5.48
CA GLY A 160 -8.65 4.39 -6.73
C GLY A 160 -7.85 5.63 -7.13
N PHE A 161 -7.46 5.71 -8.41
CA PHE A 161 -6.74 6.84 -8.98
C PHE A 161 -7.59 7.53 -10.05
N ASN A 162 -7.57 8.86 -10.01
CA ASN A 162 -8.10 9.71 -11.06
C ASN A 162 -7.15 9.69 -12.27
N THR A 163 -7.66 9.29 -13.43
CA THR A 163 -6.90 9.27 -14.70
C THR A 163 -7.20 10.48 -15.60
N ASN A 164 -8.03 11.43 -15.19
CA ASN A 164 -8.38 12.64 -15.93
C ASN A 164 -7.62 13.87 -15.38
N PRO A 165 -6.47 14.23 -15.98
CA PRO A 165 -5.73 15.43 -15.57
C PRO A 165 -6.56 16.69 -15.88
N GLY A 166 -6.85 17.50 -14.85
CA GLY A 166 -7.55 18.79 -14.97
C GLY A 166 -9.07 18.75 -14.81
N GLY A 167 -9.69 17.57 -14.70
CA GLY A 167 -11.12 17.41 -14.45
C GLY A 167 -11.44 17.23 -12.97
N THR A 168 -12.57 17.76 -12.50
CA THR A 168 -13.16 17.26 -11.26
C THR A 168 -13.66 15.84 -11.49
N VAL A 169 -13.13 14.87 -10.74
CA VAL A 169 -13.69 13.52 -10.75
C VAL A 169 -14.62 13.35 -9.57
N THR A 170 -15.79 12.79 -9.87
CA THR A 170 -16.88 12.60 -8.91
C THR A 170 -17.08 11.13 -8.55
N ASN A 171 -16.38 10.19 -9.19
CA ASN A 171 -16.78 8.79 -9.22
C ASN A 171 -15.74 7.78 -8.70
N TYR A 172 -14.61 8.18 -8.09
CA TYR A 172 -13.68 7.19 -7.56
C TYR A 172 -14.14 6.66 -6.22
N GLY A 173 -14.07 5.34 -6.05
CA GLY A 173 -14.55 4.66 -4.85
C GLY A 173 -16.02 4.24 -4.92
N ASN A 174 -16.58 4.00 -6.11
CA ASN A 174 -17.93 3.46 -6.31
C ASN A 174 -18.10 1.99 -5.85
N ILE A 175 -17.36 1.59 -4.82
CA ILE A 175 -17.33 0.25 -4.26
C ILE A 175 -18.57 0.07 -3.40
N SER A 176 -19.49 -0.72 -3.90
CA SER A 176 -20.76 -0.99 -3.23
C SER A 176 -20.62 -2.07 -2.16
N LYS A 177 -19.78 -3.07 -2.41
CA LYS A 177 -19.63 -4.22 -1.52
C LYS A 177 -18.29 -4.91 -1.74
N VAL A 178 -17.69 -5.41 -0.66
CA VAL A 178 -16.53 -6.31 -0.72
C VAL A 178 -16.87 -7.59 0.02
N GLU A 179 -16.56 -8.73 -0.59
CA GLU A 179 -16.78 -10.05 -0.01
C GLU A 179 -15.50 -10.88 -0.08
N ALA A 180 -15.22 -11.64 0.97
CA ALA A 180 -14.14 -12.62 0.99
C ALA A 180 -14.74 -14.03 0.93
N VAL A 181 -14.16 -14.86 0.07
CA VAL A 181 -14.38 -16.31 0.09
C VAL A 181 -13.28 -16.92 0.95
N LEU A 182 -13.69 -17.75 1.89
CA LEU A 182 -12.80 -18.34 2.89
C LEU A 182 -12.13 -19.59 2.33
N ASN A 183 -10.90 -19.89 2.76
CA ASN A 183 -10.26 -21.16 2.44
C ASN A 183 -10.92 -22.34 3.20
N GLU A 184 -10.69 -23.58 2.76
CA GLU A 184 -11.36 -24.75 3.36
C GLU A 184 -11.22 -24.85 4.89
N PRO A 185 -10.03 -24.63 5.51
CA PRO A 185 -9.91 -24.62 6.97
C PRO A 185 -10.82 -23.57 7.64
N ALA A 186 -10.84 -22.35 7.11
CA ALA A 186 -11.66 -21.26 7.64
C ALA A 186 -13.16 -21.49 7.43
N GLN A 187 -13.56 -22.08 6.29
CA GLN A 187 -14.95 -22.46 6.05
C GLN A 187 -15.44 -23.44 7.12
N LYS A 188 -14.63 -24.44 7.48
CA LYS A 188 -14.95 -25.39 8.56
C LYS A 188 -15.01 -24.71 9.92
N LYS A 189 -14.05 -23.82 10.22
CA LYS A 189 -13.95 -23.08 11.49
C LYS A 189 -15.14 -22.12 11.71
N TYR A 190 -15.50 -21.34 10.70
CA TYR A 190 -16.52 -20.29 10.82
C TYR A 190 -17.90 -20.69 10.28
N LYS A 191 -18.03 -21.89 9.70
CA LYS A 191 -19.26 -22.44 9.10
C LYS A 191 -19.88 -21.51 8.04
N LYS A 192 -19.04 -20.84 7.26
CA LYS A 192 -19.42 -19.90 6.20
C LYS A 192 -18.47 -20.07 5.02
N GLU A 193 -19.00 -20.15 3.81
CA GLU A 193 -18.20 -20.14 2.58
C GLU A 193 -17.66 -18.73 2.28
N LYS A 194 -18.51 -17.73 2.51
CA LYS A 194 -18.28 -16.35 2.08
C LYS A 194 -18.74 -15.37 3.15
N VAL A 195 -17.98 -14.29 3.33
CA VAL A 195 -18.23 -13.26 4.35
C VAL A 195 -18.06 -11.89 3.73
N MET A 196 -19.00 -10.99 4.00
CA MET A 196 -18.94 -9.61 3.54
C MET A 196 -18.14 -8.73 4.51
N ALA A 197 -17.34 -7.82 3.97
CA ALA A 197 -16.74 -6.74 4.74
C ALA A 197 -17.85 -5.90 5.39
N CYS A 198 -17.73 -5.66 6.70
CA CYS A 198 -18.74 -4.91 7.45
C CYS A 198 -18.18 -3.64 8.07
N LYS A 199 -16.88 -3.37 7.88
CA LYS A 199 -16.24 -2.14 8.32
C LYS A 199 -15.31 -1.64 7.23
N VAL A 200 -15.31 -0.34 7.00
CA VAL A 200 -14.46 0.32 6.02
C VAL A 200 -13.77 1.51 6.67
N LEU A 201 -12.48 1.67 6.37
CA LEU A 201 -11.64 2.77 6.81
C LEU A 201 -11.26 3.60 5.59
N LEU A 202 -11.40 4.91 5.69
CA LEU A 202 -10.91 5.84 4.67
C LEU A 202 -9.50 6.29 5.07
N ALA A 203 -8.48 5.89 4.31
CA ALA A 203 -7.07 6.21 4.62
C ALA A 203 -6.62 7.52 3.96
N SER A 204 -7.22 7.92 2.84
CA SER A 204 -6.93 9.16 2.12
C SER A 204 -7.78 10.34 2.60
N ARG A 205 -7.21 11.57 2.64
CA ARG A 205 -7.94 12.81 2.95
C ARG A 205 -8.82 13.27 1.77
N THR A 206 -9.91 12.54 1.54
CA THR A 206 -10.86 12.85 0.48
C THR A 206 -12.29 12.86 1.04
N PRO A 207 -12.94 14.03 1.15
CA PRO A 207 -14.28 14.11 1.72
C PRO A 207 -15.29 13.32 0.88
N MET A 208 -16.26 12.70 1.54
CA MET A 208 -17.38 11.99 0.90
C MET A 208 -18.60 12.91 0.79
N THR A 209 -19.45 12.69 -0.20
CA THR A 209 -20.75 13.35 -0.31
C THR A 209 -21.70 12.91 0.80
N SER A 210 -22.55 13.82 1.27
CA SER A 210 -23.60 13.51 2.23
C SER A 210 -24.71 12.63 1.64
N SER A 211 -24.99 12.75 0.34
CA SER A 211 -26.03 11.98 -0.36
C SER A 211 -25.61 10.53 -0.66
N ALA A 212 -24.32 10.23 -0.61
CA ALA A 212 -23.76 8.89 -0.78
C ALA A 212 -22.56 8.71 0.18
N PRO A 213 -22.84 8.55 1.49
CA PRO A 213 -21.80 8.49 2.52
C PRO A 213 -21.01 7.18 2.50
N LEU A 214 -19.88 7.15 3.20
CA LEU A 214 -18.97 5.99 3.32
C LEU A 214 -19.69 4.71 3.78
N THR A 215 -20.74 4.82 4.60
CA THR A 215 -21.53 3.68 5.09
C THR A 215 -22.14 2.83 3.98
N ARG A 216 -22.37 3.39 2.79
CA ARG A 216 -22.89 2.66 1.64
C ARG A 216 -21.93 1.59 1.10
N ALA A 217 -20.64 1.69 1.39
CA ALA A 217 -19.65 0.69 0.97
C ALA A 217 -19.78 -0.65 1.74
N VAL A 218 -20.49 -0.63 2.87
CA VAL A 218 -20.62 -1.75 3.81
C VAL A 218 -22.07 -1.99 4.22
N ASP A 219 -23.05 -1.41 3.53
CA ASP A 219 -24.48 -1.63 3.80
C ASP A 219 -25.01 -2.96 3.23
N GLY A 220 -24.17 -3.63 2.43
CA GLY A 220 -24.41 -4.95 1.83
C GLY A 220 -25.22 -4.95 0.55
N LYS A 221 -25.60 -3.79 0.02
CA LYS A 221 -26.33 -3.66 -1.25
C LYS A 221 -25.34 -3.39 -2.38
N THR A 222 -25.51 -4.08 -3.50
CA THR A 222 -24.70 -3.85 -4.71
C THR A 222 -25.21 -2.66 -5.53
N THR A 223 -26.28 -2.00 -5.11
CA THR A 223 -26.94 -0.88 -5.81
C THR A 223 -26.70 0.47 -5.16
N THR A 224 -26.06 0.48 -3.99
CA THR A 224 -25.63 1.69 -3.28
C THR A 224 -24.11 1.70 -3.27
N TYR A 225 -23.52 2.89 -3.29
CA TYR A 225 -22.07 3.07 -3.25
C TYR A 225 -21.76 4.39 -2.55
N PRO A 226 -20.58 4.52 -1.91
CA PRO A 226 -20.15 5.80 -1.42
C PRO A 226 -19.68 6.66 -2.60
N LYS A 227 -19.84 7.97 -2.51
CA LYS A 227 -19.38 8.89 -3.54
C LYS A 227 -18.54 9.97 -2.93
N VAL A 228 -17.40 10.22 -3.55
CA VAL A 228 -16.45 11.27 -3.16
C VAL A 228 -17.03 12.65 -3.49
N ALA A 229 -16.83 13.59 -2.58
CA ALA A 229 -17.14 14.98 -2.85
C ALA A 229 -16.15 15.52 -3.90
N LYS A 230 -16.60 16.51 -4.68
CA LYS A 230 -15.78 17.23 -5.64
C LYS A 230 -14.47 17.68 -4.99
N THR A 231 -13.34 17.15 -5.48
CA THR A 231 -12.01 17.52 -4.99
C THR A 231 -10.98 17.47 -6.12
N THR A 232 -9.85 18.13 -5.90
CA THR A 232 -8.68 18.14 -6.79
C THR A 232 -7.72 16.99 -6.50
N LYS A 233 -7.98 16.20 -5.45
CA LYS A 233 -7.17 15.02 -5.11
C LYS A 233 -7.28 13.95 -6.21
N SER A 234 -6.16 13.28 -6.46
CA SER A 234 -6.01 12.26 -7.49
C SER A 234 -6.19 10.84 -6.99
N GLU A 235 -6.36 10.63 -5.67
CA GLU A 235 -6.44 9.29 -5.08
C GLU A 235 -7.47 9.18 -3.94
N VAL A 236 -8.07 7.99 -3.84
CA VAL A 236 -8.83 7.54 -2.67
C VAL A 236 -8.44 6.14 -2.29
N GLU A 237 -8.20 5.94 -1.00
CA GLU A 237 -7.89 4.63 -0.45
C GLU A 237 -8.94 4.24 0.61
N MET A 238 -9.60 3.11 0.37
CA MET A 238 -10.55 2.50 1.28
C MET A 238 -10.08 1.11 1.69
N ILE A 239 -10.15 0.83 2.99
CA ILE A 239 -9.66 -0.42 3.56
C ILE A 239 -10.83 -1.15 4.20
N PHE A 240 -11.15 -2.31 3.65
CA PHE A 240 -12.30 -3.13 4.03
C PHE A 240 -11.88 -4.20 5.02
N GLN A 241 -12.42 -4.11 6.24
CA GLN A 241 -12.21 -5.08 7.30
C GLN A 241 -13.41 -6.02 7.39
N ILE A 242 -13.13 -7.32 7.54
CA ILE A 242 -14.13 -8.37 7.50
C ILE A 242 -14.19 -9.02 8.88
N PHE A 243 -15.40 -9.15 9.43
CA PHE A 243 -15.65 -9.75 10.71
C PHE A 243 -16.64 -10.92 10.59
N VAL A 244 -16.52 -11.90 11.48
CA VAL A 244 -17.37 -13.09 11.58
C VAL A 244 -18.10 -13.19 12.91
#